data_AF-A0A1G2E6K9-F1
#
_entry.id   AF-A0A1G2E6K9-F1
#
_cell.length_a   1.000
_cell.length_b   1.000
_cell.length_c   1.000
_cell.angle_alpha   90.00
_cell.angle_beta   90.00
_cell.angle_gamma   90.00
#
_symmetry.space_group_name_H-M   'P 1'
#
loop_
_entity.id
_entity.type
_entity.pdbx_description
1 polymer ?
#
loop_
_entity_poly.entity_id
_entity_poly.type
_entity_poly.pdbx_seq_one_letter_code
_entity_poly.pdbx_strand_id
1 'polypeptide(L)'
;MKSITIKPIGFVKNDIKEPRFGNFTDEVSEIIINNKFTKALTGIEKYSHVIVVYWMDKVEDYVIQHRPQGNPEVPIVGIFACRCPQRPNPIGITTVKLIGRRENKLKVKGLDILNGTPILDIKPYWPQYDKVVGGKIPNWVNKLEF
;
A
#
# COMPACT_ATOMS: atom_id res chain seq x y z
N MET A 1 1.07 -10.88 24.36
CA MET A 1 0.60 -11.48 23.08
C MET A 1 1.78 -12.14 22.39
N LYS A 2 1.56 -13.20 21.60
CA LYS A 2 2.64 -13.90 20.87
C LYS A 2 3.04 -13.08 19.64
N SER A 3 4.33 -12.89 19.43
CA SER A 3 4.86 -12.23 18.23
C SER A 3 4.63 -13.07 16.98
N ILE A 4 4.44 -12.39 15.84
CA ILE A 4 4.29 -13.01 14.52
C ILE A 4 5.52 -12.64 13.69
N THR A 5 6.13 -13.63 13.04
CA THR A 5 7.23 -13.39 12.10
C THR A 5 6.68 -13.40 10.68
N ILE A 6 6.87 -12.31 9.95
CA ILE A 6 6.45 -12.16 8.56
C ILE A 6 7.69 -12.22 7.66
N LYS A 7 7.58 -12.92 6.53
CA LYS A 7 8.63 -12.97 5.49
C LYS A 7 8.08 -12.33 4.22
N PRO A 8 8.77 -11.32 3.64
CA PRO A 8 8.36 -10.75 2.37
C PRO A 8 8.26 -11.81 1.27
N ILE A 9 7.27 -11.67 0.39
CA ILE A 9 7.09 -12.50 -0.80
C ILE A 9 7.75 -11.90 -2.03
N GLY A 10 8.17 -10.64 -1.97
CA GLY A 10 8.76 -9.90 -3.07
C GLY A 10 9.12 -8.48 -2.66
N PHE A 11 9.41 -7.64 -3.64
CA PHE A 11 9.71 -6.22 -3.46
C PHE A 11 9.21 -5.42 -4.68
N VAL A 12 9.06 -4.12 -4.51
CA VAL A 12 8.74 -3.20 -5.61
C VAL A 12 10.00 -2.65 -6.28
N LYS A 13 9.92 -2.41 -7.58
CA LYS A 13 10.91 -1.68 -8.37
C LYS A 13 10.23 -0.50 -9.07
N ASN A 14 10.68 0.72 -8.79
CA ASN A 14 10.22 1.98 -9.40
C ASN A 14 11.26 3.10 -9.22
N ASP A 15 10.94 4.32 -9.65
CA ASP A 15 11.83 5.49 -9.56
C ASP A 15 11.56 6.38 -8.32
N ILE A 16 10.69 5.94 -7.40
CA ILE A 16 10.29 6.70 -6.21
C ILE A 16 11.31 6.43 -5.10
N LYS A 17 12.22 7.38 -4.87
CA LYS A 17 13.31 7.23 -3.88
C LYS A 17 13.04 7.95 -2.57
N GLU A 18 12.28 9.04 -2.62
CA GLU A 18 11.97 9.88 -1.47
C GLU A 18 10.47 9.88 -1.17
N PRO A 19 10.08 9.96 0.12
CA PRO A 19 8.68 10.12 0.51
C PRO A 19 8.09 11.41 -0.06
N ARG A 20 6.84 11.35 -0.52
CA ARG A 20 6.05 12.51 -0.93
C ARG A 20 4.56 12.25 -0.68
N PHE A 21 3.77 13.32 -0.70
CA PHE A 21 2.32 13.21 -0.68
C PHE A 21 1.75 13.35 -2.08
N GLY A 22 0.70 12.57 -2.33
CA GLY A 22 -0.05 12.54 -3.56
C GLY A 22 0.71 12.26 -4.86
N ASN A 23 -0.02 12.43 -5.96
CA ASN A 23 0.50 12.24 -7.33
C ASN A 23 1.05 10.84 -7.61
N PHE A 24 0.40 9.80 -7.07
CA PHE A 24 0.75 8.40 -7.37
C PHE A 24 -0.15 7.77 -8.42
N THR A 25 -1.28 8.40 -8.77
CA THR A 25 -2.28 7.85 -9.71
C THR A 25 -1.69 7.38 -11.03
N ASP A 26 -0.70 8.11 -11.54
CA ASP A 26 -0.04 7.79 -12.80
C ASP A 26 1.27 6.99 -12.67
N GLU A 27 1.71 6.74 -11.43
CA GLU A 27 2.96 6.04 -11.17
C GLU A 27 2.89 4.57 -11.55
N VAL A 28 3.84 4.15 -12.39
CA VAL A 28 3.96 2.78 -12.87
C VAL A 28 5.10 2.10 -12.10
N SER A 29 4.77 1.00 -11.43
CA SER A 29 5.72 0.20 -10.67
C SER A 29 5.74 -1.25 -11.16
N GLU A 30 6.86 -1.94 -10.97
CA GLU A 30 6.95 -3.39 -11.13
C GLU A 30 7.05 -4.04 -9.74
N ILE A 31 6.10 -4.92 -9.41
CA ILE A 31 6.20 -5.77 -8.23
C ILE A 31 6.89 -7.07 -8.63
N ILE A 32 8.04 -7.35 -8.03
CA ILE A 32 8.87 -8.52 -8.31
C ILE A 32 8.66 -9.52 -7.18
N ILE A 33 7.91 -10.59 -7.47
CA ILE A 33 7.65 -11.69 -6.54
C ILE A 33 8.80 -12.69 -6.56
N ASN A 34 9.12 -13.32 -5.44
CA ASN A 34 10.12 -14.38 -5.39
C ASN A 34 9.73 -15.53 -6.33
N ASN A 35 10.68 -16.03 -7.13
CA ASN A 35 10.45 -17.06 -8.13
C ASN A 35 9.76 -18.33 -7.60
N LYS A 36 9.94 -18.68 -6.33
CA LYS A 36 9.25 -19.85 -5.73
C LYS A 36 7.72 -19.67 -5.67
N PHE A 37 7.24 -18.44 -5.73
CA PHE A 37 5.82 -18.09 -5.71
C PHE A 37 5.26 -17.74 -7.10
N THR A 38 6.03 -17.88 -8.19
CA THR A 38 5.56 -17.53 -9.55
C THR A 38 4.24 -18.21 -9.92
N LYS A 39 4.06 -19.48 -9.56
CA LYS A 39 2.82 -20.23 -9.83
C LYS A 39 1.63 -19.73 -9.00
N ALA A 40 1.85 -19.09 -7.86
CA ALA A 40 0.78 -18.52 -7.03
C ALA A 40 0.09 -17.32 -7.70
N LEU A 41 0.69 -16.73 -8.73
CA LEU A 41 0.10 -15.65 -9.53
C LEU A 41 -0.84 -16.15 -10.65
N THR A 42 -1.03 -17.46 -10.81
CA THR A 42 -1.87 -18.02 -11.88
C THR A 42 -3.29 -17.47 -11.83
N GLY A 43 -3.74 -16.83 -12.91
CA GLY A 43 -5.09 -16.27 -13.03
C GLY A 43 -5.23 -14.83 -12.55
N ILE A 44 -4.16 -14.22 -12.01
CA ILE A 44 -4.19 -12.83 -11.53
C ILE A 44 -4.56 -11.83 -12.63
N GLU A 45 -4.21 -12.14 -13.89
CA GLU A 45 -4.48 -11.30 -15.06
C GLU A 45 -5.98 -11.20 -15.40
N LYS A 46 -6.84 -12.00 -14.77
CA LYS A 46 -8.30 -11.91 -14.91
C LYS A 46 -8.89 -10.74 -14.09
N TYR A 47 -8.12 -10.17 -13.18
CA TYR A 47 -8.53 -9.02 -12.37
C TYR A 47 -7.98 -7.72 -12.96
N SER A 48 -8.79 -6.66 -12.94
CA SER A 48 -8.35 -5.33 -13.37
C SER A 48 -7.50 -4.63 -12.31
N HIS A 49 -7.71 -4.98 -11.04
CA HIS A 49 -7.04 -4.39 -9.89
C HIS A 49 -6.65 -5.47 -8.88
N VAL A 50 -5.60 -5.17 -8.12
CA VAL A 50 -5.14 -5.99 -7.01
C VAL A 50 -4.90 -5.11 -5.80
N ILE A 51 -5.09 -5.69 -4.61
CA ILE A 51 -4.77 -5.08 -3.33
C ILE A 51 -3.38 -5.57 -2.94
N VAL A 52 -2.45 -4.63 -2.79
CA VAL A 52 -1.06 -4.91 -2.43
C VAL A 52 -0.89 -4.58 -0.96
N VAL A 53 -0.36 -5.54 -0.20
CA VAL A 53 -0.01 -5.38 1.22
C VAL A 53 1.50 -5.37 1.34
N TYR A 54 2.06 -4.35 1.98
CA TYR A 54 3.50 -4.11 2.03
C TYR A 54 3.96 -3.67 3.40
N TRP A 55 5.26 -3.79 3.66
CA TRP A 55 5.89 -3.37 4.90
C TRP A 55 6.68 -2.08 4.66
N MET A 56 6.32 -1.00 5.33
CA MET A 56 7.04 0.28 5.21
C MET A 56 8.34 0.19 6.02
N ASP A 57 9.36 -0.40 5.40
CA ASP A 57 10.65 -0.80 6.01
C ASP A 57 11.52 0.36 6.48
N LYS A 58 11.17 1.60 6.12
CA LYS A 58 11.83 2.83 6.59
C LYS A 58 11.22 3.41 7.87
N VAL A 59 10.15 2.81 8.38
CA VAL A 59 9.54 3.20 9.65
C VAL A 59 10.30 2.52 10.78
N GLU A 60 11.05 3.30 11.56
CA GLU A 60 11.84 2.82 12.69
C GLU A 60 11.01 2.76 13.99
N ASP A 61 10.12 3.74 14.18
CA ASP A 61 9.30 3.90 15.38
C ASP A 61 7.82 4.14 15.07
N TYR A 62 6.98 3.91 16.08
CA TYR A 62 5.56 4.19 16.03
C TYR A 62 5.18 5.34 16.96
N VAL A 63 4.06 5.99 16.65
CA VAL A 63 3.44 7.02 17.49
C VAL A 63 2.01 6.63 17.86
N ILE A 64 1.51 7.11 18.99
CA ILE A 64 0.12 6.86 19.43
C ILE A 64 -0.85 7.85 18.76
N GLN A 65 -0.42 9.09 18.56
CA GLN A 65 -1.17 10.15 17.88
C GLN A 65 -0.28 10.86 16.87
N HIS A 66 -0.88 11.39 15.81
CA HIS A 66 -0.18 12.10 14.75
C HIS A 66 -1.07 13.17 14.13
N ARG A 67 -0.46 14.21 13.57
CA ARG A 67 -1.12 15.20 12.71
C ARG A 67 -0.89 14.79 11.25
N PRO A 68 -1.90 14.26 10.53
CA PRO A 68 -1.71 13.76 9.18
C PRO A 68 -1.05 14.78 8.25
N GLN A 69 -0.01 14.36 7.52
CA GLN A 69 0.80 15.19 6.62
C GLN A 69 1.44 16.43 7.27
N GLY A 70 1.47 16.51 8.61
CA GLY A 70 1.86 17.73 9.33
C GLY A 70 0.92 18.92 9.11
N ASN A 71 -0.26 18.72 8.49
CA ASN A 71 -1.13 19.80 8.07
C ASN A 71 -1.73 20.55 9.29
N PRO A 72 -1.44 21.86 9.47
CA PRO A 72 -1.89 22.64 10.62
C PRO A 72 -3.42 22.79 10.69
N GLU A 73 -4.12 22.64 9.56
CA GLU A 73 -5.58 22.75 9.45
C GLU A 73 -6.35 21.45 9.78
N VAL A 74 -5.62 20.38 10.11
CA VAL A 74 -6.14 19.05 10.42
C VAL A 74 -5.87 18.71 11.89
N PRO A 75 -6.82 18.12 12.63
CA PRO A 75 -6.60 17.78 14.04
C PRO A 75 -5.50 16.74 14.24
N ILE A 76 -4.93 16.73 15.45
CA ILE A 76 -4.17 15.57 15.93
C ILE A 76 -5.17 14.44 16.19
N VAL A 77 -4.91 13.27 15.60
CA VAL A 77 -5.77 12.08 15.73
C VAL A 77 -4.95 10.88 16.18
N GLY A 78 -5.61 9.86 16.73
CA GLY A 78 -4.96 8.58 17.03
C GLY A 78 -4.39 7.94 15.76
N ILE A 79 -3.28 7.22 15.86
CA ILE A 79 -2.60 6.62 14.70
C ILE A 79 -3.51 5.68 13.91
N PHE A 80 -4.49 5.05 14.57
CA PHE A 80 -5.46 4.16 13.93
C PHE A 80 -6.62 4.89 13.23
N ALA A 81 -6.79 6.20 13.48
CA ALA A 81 -7.77 7.05 12.81
C ALA A 81 -7.20 7.75 11.55
N CYS A 82 -5.93 7.50 11.21
CA CYS A 82 -5.29 7.98 9.98
C CYS A 82 -4.49 6.87 9.30
N ARG A 83 -3.93 7.17 8.13
CA ARG A 83 -3.11 6.25 7.31
C ARG A 83 -1.61 6.54 7.37
N CYS A 84 -1.16 7.24 8.41
CA CYS A 84 0.26 7.57 8.58
C CYS A 84 1.12 6.30 8.81
N PRO A 85 2.39 6.31 8.38
CA PRO A 85 3.22 5.11 8.32
C PRO A 85 3.76 4.64 9.69
N GLN A 86 3.91 5.54 10.66
CA GLN A 86 4.46 5.32 12.02
C GLN A 86 3.52 4.53 12.93
N ARG A 87 3.13 3.33 12.50
CA ARG A 87 2.18 2.44 13.17
C ARG A 87 2.94 1.34 13.93
N PRO A 88 2.36 0.74 14.99
CA PRO A 88 3.01 -0.37 15.71
C PRO A 88 3.42 -1.55 14.81
N ASN A 89 2.65 -1.80 13.74
CA ASN A 89 3.06 -2.64 12.62
C ASN A 89 2.91 -1.78 11.35
N PRO A 90 4.00 -1.33 10.72
CA PRO A 90 3.97 -0.43 9.56
C PRO A 90 3.55 -1.16 8.28
N ILE A 91 2.35 -1.74 8.31
CA ILE A 91 1.72 -2.42 7.18
C ILE A 91 0.91 -1.39 6.40
N GLY A 92 1.25 -1.22 5.13
CA GLY A 92 0.49 -0.41 4.18
C GLY A 92 -0.36 -1.27 3.26
N ILE A 93 -1.37 -0.64 2.66
CA ILE A 93 -2.31 -1.29 1.74
C ILE A 93 -2.72 -0.33 0.64
N THR A 94 -2.57 -0.77 -0.61
CA THR A 94 -2.93 0.04 -1.77
C THR A 94 -3.63 -0.83 -2.81
N THR A 95 -4.77 -0.35 -3.29
CA THR A 95 -5.46 -0.98 -4.44
C THR A 95 -4.94 -0.34 -5.71
N VAL A 96 -4.33 -1.13 -6.58
CA VAL A 96 -3.65 -0.65 -7.78
C VAL A 96 -4.23 -1.31 -9.02
N LYS A 97 -4.16 -0.62 -10.16
CA LYS A 97 -4.53 -1.19 -11.45
C LYS A 97 -3.46 -2.18 -11.88
N LEU A 98 -3.85 -3.39 -12.23
CA LEU A 98 -2.96 -4.37 -12.86
C LEU A 98 -2.87 -4.06 -14.35
N ILE A 99 -1.68 -3.66 -14.81
CA ILE A 99 -1.43 -3.40 -16.25
C ILE A 99 -1.12 -4.73 -16.96
N GLY A 100 -0.38 -5.62 -16.31
CA GLY A 100 -0.05 -6.93 -16.86
C GLY A 100 0.92 -7.71 -15.99
N ARG A 101 1.16 -8.95 -16.39
CA ARG A 101 2.09 -9.86 -15.73
C ARG A 101 3.10 -10.41 -16.74
N ARG A 102 4.34 -10.59 -16.30
CA ARG A 102 5.38 -11.37 -16.97
C ARG A 102 6.08 -12.23 -15.93
N GLU A 103 5.87 -13.54 -15.99
CA GLU A 103 6.42 -14.51 -15.03
C GLU A 103 6.07 -14.13 -13.57
N ASN A 104 7.07 -13.77 -12.76
CA ASN A 104 6.96 -13.36 -11.37
C ASN A 104 6.81 -11.84 -11.18
N LYS A 105 6.65 -11.09 -12.26
CA LYS A 105 6.62 -9.63 -12.27
C LYS A 105 5.23 -9.13 -12.62
N LEU A 106 4.70 -8.23 -11.80
CA LEU A 106 3.43 -7.55 -12.03
C LEU A 106 3.70 -6.08 -12.33
N LYS A 107 3.27 -5.62 -13.51
CA LYS A 107 3.28 -4.20 -13.83
C LYS A 107 1.98 -3.59 -13.33
N VAL A 108 2.07 -2.58 -12.47
CA VAL A 108 0.92 -1.95 -11.81
C VAL A 108 0.95 -0.44 -11.94
N LYS A 109 -0.20 0.21 -11.78
CA LYS A 109 -0.37 1.67 -11.81
C LYS A 109 -1.09 2.14 -10.55
N GLY A 110 -0.62 3.23 -9.94
CA GLY A 110 -1.23 3.80 -8.72
C GLY A 110 -0.57 3.37 -7.41
N LEU A 111 0.63 2.78 -7.44
CA LEU A 111 1.31 2.29 -6.25
C LEU A 111 2.14 3.41 -5.59
N ASP A 112 1.95 3.62 -4.29
CA ASP A 112 2.39 4.78 -3.51
C ASP A 112 3.51 4.45 -2.51
N ILE A 113 4.55 3.73 -2.97
CA ILE A 113 5.63 3.23 -2.11
C ILE A 113 7.01 3.43 -2.73
N LEU A 114 8.02 3.48 -1.87
CA LEU A 114 9.42 3.65 -2.26
C LEU A 114 9.97 2.43 -3.00
N ASN A 115 10.95 2.66 -3.86
CA ASN A 115 11.69 1.59 -4.51
C ASN A 115 12.34 0.67 -3.47
N GLY A 116 12.18 -0.64 -3.66
CA GLY A 116 12.69 -1.67 -2.75
C GLY A 116 11.79 -1.99 -1.56
N THR A 117 10.66 -1.30 -1.37
CA THR A 117 9.68 -1.62 -0.32
C THR A 117 9.26 -3.11 -0.40
N PRO A 118 9.36 -3.87 0.71
CA PRO A 118 8.97 -5.27 0.77
C PRO A 118 7.46 -5.49 0.60
N ILE A 119 7.11 -6.47 -0.24
CA ILE A 119 5.72 -6.92 -0.42
C ILE A 119 5.44 -8.10 0.50
N LEU A 120 4.33 -8.02 1.23
CA LEU A 120 3.88 -9.06 2.16
C LEU A 120 2.85 -9.99 1.53
N ASP A 121 1.90 -9.41 0.78
CA ASP A 121 0.78 -10.16 0.20
C ASP A 121 0.17 -9.43 -0.99
N ILE A 122 -0.55 -10.16 -1.85
CA ILE A 122 -1.34 -9.63 -2.97
C ILE A 122 -2.68 -10.35 -3.02
N LYS A 123 -3.77 -9.58 -3.08
CA LYS A 123 -5.13 -10.11 -3.19
C LYS A 123 -5.83 -9.55 -4.43
N PRO A 124 -6.71 -10.32 -5.08
CA PRO A 124 -7.58 -9.76 -6.11
C PRO A 124 -8.51 -8.71 -5.50
N TYR A 125 -8.74 -7.60 -6.22
CA TYR A 125 -9.81 -6.68 -5.87
C TYR A 125 -11.17 -7.31 -6.21
N TRP A 126 -12.07 -7.34 -5.22
CA TRP A 126 -13.41 -7.89 -5.35
C TRP A 126 -14.44 -6.85 -4.91
N PRO A 127 -15.10 -6.14 -5.85
CA PRO A 127 -16.03 -5.05 -5.53
C PRO A 127 -17.09 -5.39 -4.48
N GLN A 128 -17.61 -6.62 -4.50
CA GLN A 128 -18.64 -7.09 -3.56
C GLN A 128 -18.15 -7.09 -2.10
N TYR A 129 -16.85 -7.22 -1.85
CA TYR A 129 -16.23 -7.19 -0.52
C TYR A 129 -15.56 -5.86 -0.22
N ASP A 130 -14.91 -5.26 -1.22
CA ASP A 130 -14.00 -4.13 -1.00
C ASP A 130 -14.65 -2.77 -1.26
N LYS A 131 -15.71 -2.70 -2.08
CA LYS A 131 -16.37 -1.43 -2.41
C LYS A 131 -17.45 -1.10 -1.38
N VAL A 132 -17.23 -0.05 -0.61
CA VAL A 132 -18.22 0.50 0.32
C VAL A 132 -19.00 1.63 -0.34
N VAL A 133 -20.29 1.40 -0.60
CA VAL A 133 -21.21 2.44 -1.10
C VAL A 133 -21.68 3.30 0.07
N GLY A 134 -21.60 4.63 -0.04
CA GLY A 134 -22.05 5.56 1.01
C GLY A 134 -21.12 5.65 2.23
N GLY A 135 -19.85 5.27 2.08
CA GLY A 135 -18.84 5.41 3.12
C GLY A 135 -18.73 6.86 3.62
N LYS A 136 -18.56 7.03 4.95
CA LYS A 136 -18.38 8.33 5.59
C LYS A 136 -16.92 8.51 6.00
N ILE A 137 -16.42 9.72 5.82
CA ILE A 137 -15.09 10.13 6.29
C ILE A 137 -15.21 11.44 7.07
N PRO A 138 -14.31 11.72 8.03
CA PRO A 138 -14.23 13.03 8.67
C PRO A 138 -13.91 14.14 7.66
N ASN A 139 -14.50 15.32 7.83
CA ASN A 139 -14.31 16.45 6.90
C ASN A 139 -12.84 16.87 6.72
N TRP A 140 -12.00 16.71 7.74
CA TRP A 140 -10.59 17.07 7.66
C TRP A 140 -9.79 16.20 6.67
N VAL A 141 -10.28 15.01 6.31
CA VAL A 141 -9.62 14.13 5.33
C VAL A 141 -9.57 14.82 3.95
N ASN A 142 -10.58 15.62 3.62
CA ASN A 142 -10.64 16.37 2.36
C ASN A 142 -9.59 17.50 2.26
N LYS A 143 -8.87 17.78 3.34
CA LYS A 143 -7.76 18.75 3.37
C LYS A 143 -6.38 18.09 3.17
N LEU A 144 -6.33 16.77 2.97
CA LEU A 144 -5.10 16.04 2.74
C LEU A 144 -4.84 15.86 1.25
N GLU A 145 -3.56 15.79 0.88
CA GLU A 145 -3.12 15.48 -0.48
C GLU A 145 -3.25 13.97 -0.77
N PHE A 146 -3.76 13.63 -1.96
CA PHE A 146 -3.99 12.26 -2.42
C PHE A 146 -3.19 11.93 -3.69
#